data_AF-A0A957HEV1-F1
#
_entry.id   AF-A0A957HEV1-F1
#
_cell.length_a   1.000
_cell.length_b   1.000
_cell.length_c   1.000
_cell.angle_alpha   90.00
_cell.angle_beta   90.00
_cell.angle_gamma   90.00
#
_symmetry.space_group_name_H-M   'P 1'
#
loop_
_entity.id
_entity.type
_entity.pdbx_description
1 polymer ?
#
loop_
_entity_poly.entity_id
_entity_poly.type
_entity_poly.pdbx_seq_one_letter_code
_entity_poly.pdbx_strand_id
1 'polypeptide(L)'
;MALEPLLTAQEEIELAKRIESGKEAHRCLRRPELRELYGASWTSHLEHILLDGQAAREHLGRANTRLVVSIAKRYMGQGLPFPDLIQEGNVGLMRAVDKYDYKRGNRFSTY
;
A
#
# COMPACT_ATOMS: atom_id res chain seq x y z
N MET A 1 -6.51 12.25 -12.95
CA MET A 1 -6.67 10.84 -12.56
C MET A 1 -5.50 10.09 -13.17
N ALA A 2 -4.59 9.53 -12.36
CA ALA A 2 -3.33 8.96 -12.86
C ALA A 2 -3.59 7.78 -13.82
N LEU A 3 -2.85 7.74 -14.93
CA LEU A 3 -2.85 6.68 -15.93
C LEU A 3 -1.99 5.49 -15.46
N GLU A 4 -2.10 5.09 -14.19
CA GLU A 4 -1.36 3.92 -13.71
C GLU A 4 -1.95 2.67 -14.40
N PRO A 5 -1.11 1.84 -15.06
CA PRO A 5 -1.56 0.61 -15.68
C PRO A 5 -2.13 -0.37 -14.64
N LEU A 6 -3.00 -1.28 -15.11
CA LEU A 6 -3.52 -2.34 -14.25
C LEU A 6 -2.40 -3.32 -13.93
N LEU A 7 -2.29 -3.66 -12.65
CA LEU A 7 -1.28 -4.62 -12.18
C LEU A 7 -1.70 -6.05 -12.52
N THR A 8 -0.72 -6.84 -12.91
CA THR A 8 -0.78 -8.31 -12.95
C THR A 8 -0.74 -8.88 -11.54
N ALA A 9 -1.12 -10.15 -11.39
CA ALA A 9 -1.02 -10.86 -10.11
C ALA A 9 0.43 -10.89 -9.58
N GLN A 10 1.41 -11.04 -10.48
CA GLN A 10 2.82 -11.05 -10.09
C GLN A 10 3.28 -9.68 -9.59
N GLU A 11 2.89 -8.59 -10.26
CA GLU A 11 3.23 -7.24 -9.81
C GLU A 11 2.57 -6.90 -8.46
N GLU A 12 1.33 -7.35 -8.23
CA GLU A 12 0.67 -7.23 -6.92
C GLU A 12 1.49 -7.93 -5.81
N ILE A 13 2.00 -9.14 -6.09
CA ILE A 13 2.85 -9.89 -5.16
C ILE A 13 4.17 -9.15 -4.90
N GLU A 14 4.84 -8.65 -5.94
CA GLU A 14 6.11 -7.93 -5.79
C GLU A 14 5.95 -6.63 -4.99
N LEU A 15 4.89 -5.86 -5.24
CA LEU A 15 4.60 -4.68 -4.43
C LEU A 15 4.29 -5.06 -2.98
N ALA A 16 3.51 -6.12 -2.75
CA ALA A 16 3.18 -6.58 -1.41
C ALA A 16 4.42 -7.01 -0.60
N LYS A 17 5.40 -7.69 -1.24
CA LYS A 17 6.69 -8.04 -0.62
C LYS A 17 7.49 -6.80 -0.24
N ARG A 18 7.58 -5.80 -1.12
CA ARG A 18 8.28 -4.53 -0.83
C ARG A 18 7.65 -3.80 0.35
N ILE A 19 6.31 -3.79 0.42
CA ILE A 19 5.56 -3.24 1.56
C ILE A 19 5.88 -4.02 2.86
N GLU A 20 5.90 -5.35 2.81
CA GLU A 20 6.26 -6.21 3.95
C GLU A 20 7.68 -5.90 4.46
N SER A 21 8.66 -5.83 3.57
CA SER A 21 10.05 -5.46 3.88
C SER A 21 10.16 -4.05 4.46
N GLY A 22 9.47 -3.06 3.90
CA GLY A 22 9.45 -1.69 4.43
C GLY A 22 8.86 -1.61 5.85
N LYS A 23 7.82 -2.40 6.14
CA LYS A 23 7.25 -2.49 7.49
C LYS A 23 8.24 -3.10 8.49
N GLU A 24 8.98 -4.13 8.08
CA GLU A 24 10.03 -4.71 8.91
C GLU A 24 11.18 -3.72 9.15
N ALA A 25 11.65 -3.04 8.10
CA ALA A 25 12.66 -1.99 8.22
C ALA A 25 12.22 -0.89 9.19
N HIS A 26 10.96 -0.47 9.12
CA HIS A 26 10.40 0.49 10.08
C HIS A 26 10.39 -0.05 11.52
N ARG A 27 10.08 -1.33 11.73
CA ARG A 27 10.13 -1.97 13.05
C ARG A 27 11.56 -1.99 13.61
N CYS A 28 12.53 -2.38 12.80
CA CYS A 28 13.94 -2.39 13.17
C CYS A 28 14.46 -1.00 13.51
N LEU A 29 14.15 0.00 12.67
CA LEU A 29 14.50 1.38 12.93
C LEU A 29 13.88 1.90 14.23
N ARG A 30 12.74 1.40 14.71
CA ARG A 30 12.19 1.86 16.00
C ARG A 30 12.92 1.33 17.23
N ARG A 31 13.91 0.44 17.07
CA ARG A 31 14.72 -0.11 18.17
C ARG A 31 16.07 0.62 18.26
N PRO A 32 16.29 1.47 19.27
CA PRO A 32 17.54 2.23 19.38
C PRO A 32 18.77 1.32 19.58
N GLU A 33 18.60 0.17 20.23
CA GLU A 33 19.70 -0.77 20.50
C GLU A 33 20.29 -1.33 19.20
N LEU A 34 19.47 -1.56 18.18
CA LEU A 34 19.92 -2.04 16.88
C LEU A 34 20.66 -0.95 16.10
N ARG A 35 20.20 0.30 16.20
CA ARG A 35 20.87 1.44 15.54
C ARG A 35 22.28 1.64 16.10
N GLU A 36 22.43 1.53 17.42
CA GLU A 36 23.72 1.65 18.09
C GLU A 36 24.65 0.47 17.74
N LEU A 37 24.11 -0.76 17.73
CA LEU A 37 24.89 -1.97 17.45
C LEU A 37 25.42 -2.03 16.01
N TYR A 38 24.61 -1.68 15.02
CA TYR A 38 24.97 -1.83 13.60
C TYR A 38 25.40 -0.52 12.92
N GLY A 39 25.21 0.63 13.59
CA GLY A 39 25.70 1.92 13.15
C GLY A 39 24.97 2.57 11.97
N ALA A 40 25.59 3.60 11.41
CA ALA A 40 24.99 4.48 10.41
C ALA A 40 24.68 3.77 9.09
N SER A 41 25.57 2.91 8.58
CA SER A 41 25.38 2.23 7.29
C SER A 41 24.16 1.30 7.27
N TRP A 42 23.94 0.55 8.36
CA TRP A 42 22.76 -0.28 8.51
C TRP A 42 21.48 0.56 8.60
N THR A 43 21.55 1.67 9.33
CA THR A 43 20.43 2.62 9.45
C THR A 43 20.03 3.19 8.09
N SER A 44 21.01 3.69 7.30
CA SER A 44 20.76 4.21 5.95
C SER A 44 20.20 3.14 5.01
N HIS A 45 20.70 1.90 5.09
CA HIS A 45 20.15 0.79 4.28
C HIS A 45 18.68 0.51 4.63
N LEU A 46 18.32 0.48 5.92
CA LEU A 46 16.93 0.30 6.32
C LEU A 46 16.04 1.48 5.95
N GLU A 47 16.54 2.71 5.99
CA GLU A 47 15.81 3.88 5.51
C GLU A 47 15.48 3.76 4.03
N HIS A 48 16.41 3.28 3.20
CA HIS A 48 16.14 2.98 1.81
C HIS A 48 15.04 1.93 1.62
N ILE A 49 15.06 0.84 2.39
CA ILE A 49 14.02 -0.20 2.34
C ILE A 49 12.66 0.35 2.79
N LEU A 50 12.65 1.20 3.83
CA LEU A 50 11.45 1.85 4.32
C LEU A 50 10.81 2.72 3.23
N LEU A 51 11.61 3.56 2.58
CA LEU A 51 11.15 4.43 1.49
C LEU A 51 10.64 3.61 0.30
N ASP A 52 11.33 2.53 -0.06
CA ASP A 52 10.89 1.62 -1.12
C ASP A 52 9.53 0.98 -0.81
N GLY A 53 9.33 0.52 0.43
CA GLY A 53 8.05 -0.02 0.87
C GLY A 53 6.92 1.01 0.88
N GLN A 54 7.21 2.27 1.23
CA GLN A 54 6.24 3.37 1.13
C GLN A 54 5.85 3.66 -0.33
N ALA A 55 6.82 3.72 -1.23
CA ALA A 55 6.57 3.90 -2.65
C ALA A 55 5.74 2.74 -3.24
N ALA A 56 6.04 1.50 -2.84
CA ALA A 56 5.27 0.33 -3.24
C ALA A 56 3.82 0.37 -2.73
N ARG A 57 3.61 0.82 -1.48
CA ARG A 57 2.28 1.02 -0.87
C ARG A 57 1.46 2.02 -1.69
N GLU A 58 2.04 3.16 -2.02
CA GLU A 58 1.36 4.17 -2.83
C GLU A 58 1.07 3.67 -4.24
N HIS A 59 2.01 2.94 -4.86
CA HIS A 59 1.82 2.39 -6.20
C HIS A 59 0.65 1.39 -6.23
N LEU A 60 0.62 0.44 -5.30
CA LEU A 60 -0.48 -0.54 -5.21
C LEU A 60 -1.83 0.16 -5.00
N GLY A 61 -1.87 1.21 -4.17
CA GLY A 61 -3.05 2.06 -4.00
C GLY A 61 -3.46 2.78 -5.30
N ARG A 62 -2.53 3.50 -5.94
CA ARG A 62 -2.82 4.27 -7.16
C ARG A 62 -3.35 3.39 -8.30
N ALA A 63 -2.76 2.22 -8.51
CA ALA A 63 -3.19 1.26 -9.52
C ALA A 63 -4.65 0.79 -9.32
N ASN A 64 -5.15 0.83 -8.07
CA ASN A 64 -6.48 0.36 -7.70
C ASN A 64 -7.50 1.50 -7.45
N THR A 65 -7.14 2.77 -7.69
CA THR A 65 -8.09 3.90 -7.55
C THR A 65 -9.30 3.77 -8.49
N ARG A 66 -9.16 3.12 -9.65
CA ARG A 66 -10.28 2.85 -10.56
C ARG A 66 -11.32 1.91 -9.96
N LEU A 67 -10.90 0.97 -9.10
CA LEU A 67 -11.80 0.08 -8.36
C LEU A 67 -12.65 0.87 -7.36
N VAL A 68 -12.04 1.83 -6.65
CA VAL A 68 -12.78 2.72 -5.74
C VAL A 68 -13.86 3.48 -6.50
N VAL A 69 -13.53 4.08 -7.64
CA VAL A 69 -14.49 4.81 -8.47
C VAL A 69 -15.61 3.90 -8.98
N SER A 70 -15.30 2.66 -9.40
CA SER A 70 -16.32 1.73 -9.90
C SER A 70 -17.29 1.26 -8.80
N ILE A 71 -16.79 1.09 -7.57
CA ILE A 71 -17.61 0.75 -6.40
C ILE A 71 -18.43 1.97 -5.95
N ALA A 72 -17.82 3.15 -5.82
CA ALA A 72 -18.47 4.38 -5.36
C ALA A 72 -19.67 4.78 -6.23
N LYS A 73 -19.62 4.51 -7.54
CA LYS A 73 -20.76 4.75 -8.46
C LYS A 73 -22.05 4.05 -8.03
N ARG A 74 -21.95 2.90 -7.36
CA ARG A 74 -23.12 2.13 -6.87
C ARG A 74 -23.82 2.81 -5.68
N TYR A 75 -23.14 3.73 -5.01
CA TYR A 75 -23.64 4.44 -3.82
C TYR A 75 -24.04 5.89 -4.13
N MET A 76 -24.01 6.30 -5.40
CA MET A 76 -24.45 7.64 -5.81
C MET A 76 -25.94 7.86 -5.49
N GLY A 77 -26.27 9.08 -5.05
CA GLY A 77 -27.65 9.46 -4.73
C GLY A 77 -28.15 8.98 -3.36
N GLN A 78 -27.32 8.34 -2.54
CA GLN A 78 -27.67 7.84 -1.21
C GLN A 78 -27.31 8.82 -0.07
N GLY A 79 -27.31 10.12 -0.36
CA GLY A 79 -27.11 11.18 0.64
C GLY A 79 -25.68 11.71 0.80
N LEU A 80 -24.66 11.04 0.26
CA LEU A 80 -23.29 11.55 0.24
C LEU A 80 -22.86 11.99 -1.18
N PRO A 81 -22.21 13.15 -1.35
CA PRO A 81 -21.64 13.57 -2.63
C PRO A 81 -20.64 12.56 -3.20
N PHE A 82 -20.58 12.45 -4.54
CA PHE A 82 -19.69 11.49 -5.21
C PHE A 82 -18.19 11.67 -4.90
N PRO A 83 -17.64 12.90 -4.80
CA PRO A 83 -16.25 13.09 -4.37
C PRO A 83 -15.98 12.52 -2.98
N ASP A 84 -16.91 12.68 -2.04
CA ASP A 84 -16.74 12.22 -0.66
C ASP A 84 -16.77 10.68 -0.58
N LEU A 85 -17.65 10.03 -1.36
CA LEU A 85 -17.65 8.55 -1.50
C LEU A 85 -16.30 8.03 -2.03
N ILE A 86 -15.69 8.73 -2.98
CA ILE A 86 -14.36 8.37 -3.50
C ILE A 86 -13.29 8.55 -2.42
N GLN A 87 -13.34 9.64 -1.67
CA GLN A 87 -12.35 9.90 -0.61
C GLN A 87 -12.42 8.84 0.50
N GLU A 88 -13.61 8.50 0.98
CA GLU A 88 -13.81 7.42 1.95
C GLU A 88 -13.35 6.06 1.37
N GLY A 89 -13.70 5.78 0.11
CA GLY A 89 -13.25 4.57 -0.58
C GLY A 89 -11.73 4.49 -0.71
N ASN A 90 -11.04 5.62 -0.95
CA ASN A 90 -9.58 5.68 -1.01
C ASN A 90 -8.94 5.43 0.36
N VAL A 91 -9.55 5.92 1.45
CA VAL A 91 -9.10 5.59 2.82
C VAL A 91 -9.24 4.09 3.08
N GLY A 92 -10.38 3.49 2.71
CA GLY A 92 -10.61 2.06 2.78
C GLY A 92 -9.59 1.26 1.95
N LEU A 93 -9.31 1.71 0.73
CA LEU A 93 -8.33 1.12 -0.18
C LEU A 93 -6.94 1.08 0.45
N MET A 94 -6.45 2.20 0.99
CA MET A 94 -5.12 2.24 1.61
C MET A 94 -5.03 1.34 2.85
N ARG A 95 -6.12 1.20 3.61
CA ARG A 95 -6.20 0.23 4.72
C ARG A 95 -6.17 -1.22 4.22
N ALA A 96 -6.79 -1.51 3.08
CA ALA A 96 -6.73 -2.82 2.45
C ALA A 96 -5.31 -3.13 1.96
N VAL A 97 -4.63 -2.17 1.33
CA VAL A 97 -3.20 -2.28 0.97
C VAL A 97 -2.34 -2.63 2.18
N ASP A 98 -2.61 -1.99 3.33
CA ASP A 98 -1.85 -2.25 4.56
C ASP A 98 -2.07 -3.65 5.14
N LYS A 99 -3.18 -4.32 4.82
CA LYS A 99 -3.55 -5.62 5.37
C LYS A 99 -3.51 -6.77 4.34
N TYR A 100 -3.29 -6.45 3.08
CA TYR A 100 -3.28 -7.43 2.00
C TYR A 100 -2.20 -8.50 2.24
N ASP A 101 -2.62 -9.75 2.18
CA ASP A 101 -1.75 -10.92 2.34
C ASP A 101 -1.67 -11.70 1.03
N TYR A 102 -0.59 -11.45 0.29
CA TYR A 102 -0.31 -12.09 -0.99
C TYR A 102 -0.15 -13.63 -0.89
N LYS A 103 0.14 -14.16 0.31
CA LYS A 103 0.36 -15.60 0.54
C LYS A 103 -0.96 -16.38 0.47
N ARG A 104 -2.11 -15.70 0.56
CA ARG A 104 -3.45 -16.31 0.43
C ARG A 104 -3.85 -16.62 -1.01
N GLY A 105 -3.08 -16.17 -2.01
CA GLY A 105 -3.30 -16.51 -3.43
C GLY A 105 -4.47 -15.78 -4.11
N ASN A 106 -5.19 -14.91 -3.40
CA ASN A 106 -6.26 -14.09 -3.96
C ASN A 106 -5.70 -12.81 -4.58
N ARG A 107 -6.32 -12.31 -5.66
CA ARG A 107 -6.01 -10.99 -6.24
C ARG A 107 -6.34 -9.88 -5.25
N PHE A 108 -5.59 -8.78 -5.31
CA PHE A 108 -5.83 -7.62 -4.43
C PHE A 108 -7.26 -7.09 -4.55
N SER A 109 -7.80 -7.01 -5.76
CA SER A 109 -9.17 -6.53 -6.02
C SER A 109 -10.29 -7.38 -5.41
N THR A 110 -9.96 -8.60 -4.97
CA THR A 110 -10.91 -9.54 -4.34
C THR A 110 -10.87 -9.49 -2.81
N TYR A 111 -9.73 -9.05 -2.24
CA TYR A 111 -9.49 -8.95 -0.80
C TYR A 111 -10.24 -7.76 -0.19
#